data_AF-A0A5J5DMR4-F1
#
_entry.id   AF-A0A5J5DMR4-F1
#
_cell.length_a   1.000
_cell.length_b   1.000
_cell.length_c   1.000
_cell.angle_alpha   90.00
_cell.angle_beta   90.00
_cell.angle_gamma   90.00
#
_symmetry.space_group_name_H-M   'P 1'
#
loop_
_entity.id
_entity.type
_entity.pdbx_description
1 polymer ?
#
loop_
_entity_poly.entity_id
_entity_poly.type
_entity_poly.pdbx_seq_one_letter_code
_entity_poly.pdbx_strand_id
1 'polypeptide(L)'
;MLKAEGSEVRLGKVDATEETELAQDYGVRGYPTIKFFKGGEKESPKEYSAGRQAADIVAWLKKRTGPSVATLAGVTEAESLIADNEVAVIGFFKDADSEGAKAYEKAAETTDDIPFAVTADDAVFAKFEVSKDSVVLFKKFDEGRNTFDGELTKENLLAFVKANQLPLVIEFTEQTAPKIFGGEIKSHILMFLPKTAKDFQDKMDQFKKAAKGFKGRILFIFIDSDVDDNQRILEFFGLKKEECPAIRLITLEDEMTKYRPESDAITAESIISFCELFIEGKLKPHLMSQDIPEDWDKNPVRVLVGKNFEEVVFDSSKNVPDAPWCGHCKQLTPIWEKLGEKYKDSADIIVAKMDSTANEIEAVKVHSFPTLKFFPAGEERKVIDYNGERTLEGFTKFLESGGKEGGAPAGDDDDLDAEDLEDVDDEKDLDSDDDEHDEL
;
A
#
# COMPACT_ATOMS: atom_id res chain seq x y z
N MET A 1 19.89 -24.23 23.24
CA MET A 1 20.82 -23.38 22.48
C MET A 1 21.08 -22.08 23.24
N LEU A 2 20.15 -21.11 23.29
CA LEU A 2 20.33 -19.84 24.00
C LEU A 2 20.73 -19.97 25.49
N LYS A 3 20.02 -20.82 26.26
CA LYS A 3 20.34 -21.06 27.68
C LYS A 3 21.73 -21.67 27.90
N ALA A 4 22.18 -22.52 26.98
CA ALA A 4 23.50 -23.16 27.07
C ALA A 4 24.65 -22.17 26.78
N GLU A 5 24.34 -21.07 26.09
CA GLU A 5 25.27 -20.00 25.74
C GLU A 5 25.19 -18.81 26.72
N GLY A 6 24.44 -18.93 27.82
CA GLY A 6 24.32 -17.87 28.83
C GLY A 6 23.49 -16.64 28.38
N SER A 7 22.70 -16.76 27.31
CA SER A 7 21.86 -15.67 26.82
C SER A 7 20.76 -15.29 27.83
N GLU A 8 20.52 -13.99 27.99
CA GLU A 8 19.42 -13.44 28.81
C GLU A 8 18.05 -13.55 28.13
N VAL A 9 18.02 -13.89 26.84
CA VAL A 9 16.78 -13.99 26.06
C VAL A 9 15.86 -15.06 26.64
N ARG A 10 14.60 -14.68 26.85
CA ARG A 10 13.52 -15.58 27.25
C ARG A 10 12.52 -15.73 26.11
N LEU A 11 12.00 -16.95 25.96
CA LEU A 11 10.90 -17.23 25.05
C LEU A 11 9.63 -17.41 25.88
N GLY A 12 8.59 -16.67 25.54
CA GLY A 12 7.24 -16.81 26.10
C GLY A 12 6.27 -17.30 25.03
N LYS A 13 5.11 -17.79 25.47
CA LYS A 13 3.95 -18.05 24.62
C LYS A 13 2.72 -17.46 25.27
N VAL A 14 1.78 -17.00 24.45
CA VAL A 14 0.46 -16.51 24.86
C VAL A 14 -0.56 -17.37 24.13
N ASP A 15 -1.57 -17.85 24.84
CA ASP A 15 -2.72 -18.48 24.20
C ASP A 15 -3.72 -17.38 23.83
N ALA A 16 -3.74 -17.00 22.56
CA ALA A 16 -4.61 -15.92 22.08
C ALA A 16 -6.09 -16.30 22.02
N THR A 17 -6.44 -17.57 22.27
CA THR A 17 -7.85 -17.98 22.43
C THR A 17 -8.38 -17.70 23.84
N GLU A 18 -7.47 -17.58 24.82
CA GLU A 18 -7.80 -17.20 26.20
C GLU A 18 -7.53 -15.71 26.45
N GLU A 19 -6.42 -15.18 25.91
CA GLU A 19 -5.94 -13.81 26.10
C GLU A 19 -6.25 -12.92 24.87
N THR A 20 -7.53 -12.79 24.53
CA THR A 20 -8.00 -12.13 23.30
C THR A 20 -7.67 -10.64 23.25
N GLU A 21 -7.84 -9.92 24.38
CA GLU A 21 -7.49 -8.49 24.49
C GLU A 21 -5.99 -8.26 24.20
N LEU A 22 -5.11 -9.08 24.78
CA LEU A 22 -3.68 -8.98 24.56
C LEU A 22 -3.29 -9.25 23.10
N ALA A 23 -3.96 -10.23 22.46
CA ALA A 23 -3.74 -10.51 21.04
C ALA A 23 -4.18 -9.33 20.16
N GLN A 24 -5.30 -8.69 20.49
CA GLN A 24 -5.82 -7.50 19.80
C GLN A 24 -4.92 -6.28 19.99
N ASP A 25 -4.47 -6.00 21.22
CA ASP A 25 -3.56 -4.89 21.56
C ASP A 25 -2.27 -4.94 20.73
N TYR A 26 -1.79 -6.15 20.45
CA TYR A 26 -0.60 -6.37 19.65
C TYR A 26 -0.86 -6.67 18.16
N GLY A 27 -2.12 -6.55 17.71
CA GLY A 27 -2.51 -6.68 16.30
C GLY A 27 -2.28 -8.07 15.72
N VAL A 28 -2.51 -9.13 16.50
CA VAL A 28 -2.38 -10.51 16.02
C VAL A 28 -3.58 -10.85 15.13
N ARG A 29 -3.32 -11.10 13.83
CA ARG A 29 -4.37 -11.40 12.83
C ARG A 29 -4.39 -12.86 12.36
N GLY A 30 -3.42 -13.67 12.80
CA GLY A 30 -3.30 -15.07 12.41
C GLY A 30 -2.30 -15.82 13.27
N TYR A 31 -2.36 -17.15 13.28
CA TYR A 31 -1.51 -17.96 14.14
C TYR A 31 -0.56 -18.88 13.34
N PRO A 32 0.71 -19.01 13.75
CA PRO A 32 1.38 -18.28 14.83
C PRO A 32 1.87 -16.90 14.37
N THR A 33 1.73 -15.88 15.22
CA THR A 33 2.46 -14.60 15.14
C THR A 33 3.53 -14.59 16.24
N ILE A 34 4.78 -14.30 15.87
CA ILE A 34 5.91 -14.27 16.82
C ILE A 34 6.41 -12.82 16.89
N LYS A 35 6.47 -12.26 18.10
CA LYS A 35 6.93 -10.89 18.36
C LYS A 35 8.11 -10.88 19.33
N PHE A 36 9.08 -10.01 19.09
CA PHE A 36 10.27 -9.81 19.89
C PHE A 36 10.20 -8.47 20.62
N PHE A 37 10.38 -8.53 21.93
CA PHE A 37 10.39 -7.37 22.83
C PHE A 37 11.81 -7.18 23.36
N LYS A 38 12.40 -6.00 23.13
CA LYS A 38 13.75 -5.64 23.61
C LYS A 38 13.64 -4.51 24.64
N GLY A 39 14.37 -4.61 25.75
CA GLY A 39 14.44 -3.54 26.75
C GLY A 39 13.11 -3.17 27.43
N GLY A 40 12.07 -4.01 27.33
CA GLY A 40 10.74 -3.70 27.84
C GLY A 40 9.92 -2.75 26.97
N GLU A 41 10.35 -2.46 25.73
CA GLU A 41 9.62 -1.64 24.76
C GLU A 41 8.33 -2.36 24.35
N LYS A 42 7.18 -1.80 24.78
CA LYS A 42 5.85 -2.37 24.54
C LYS A 42 5.16 -1.83 23.30
N GLU A 43 5.54 -0.66 22.79
CA GLU A 43 4.76 -0.01 21.74
C GLU A 43 5.09 -0.50 20.33
N SER A 44 6.31 -0.99 20.12
CA SER A 44 6.83 -1.33 18.79
C SER A 44 7.54 -2.69 18.74
N PRO A 45 6.91 -3.78 19.23
CA PRO A 45 7.54 -5.09 19.20
C PRO A 45 7.78 -5.57 17.77
N LYS A 46 8.95 -6.15 17.55
CA LYS A 46 9.42 -6.55 16.21
C LYS A 46 8.83 -7.89 15.83
N GLU A 47 8.16 -7.95 14.69
CA GLU A 47 7.61 -9.21 14.19
C GLU A 47 8.73 -10.10 13.64
N TYR A 48 8.64 -11.39 13.95
CA TYR A 48 9.55 -12.41 13.45
C TYR A 48 8.97 -13.06 12.21
N SER A 49 9.61 -12.82 11.07
CA SER A 49 9.22 -13.34 9.76
C SER A 49 10.22 -14.33 9.15
N ALA A 50 11.24 -14.75 9.91
CA ALA A 50 12.25 -15.68 9.42
C ALA A 50 11.82 -17.16 9.51
N GLY A 51 12.72 -18.08 9.14
CA GLY A 51 12.44 -19.51 9.09
C GLY A 51 11.97 -20.09 10.43
N ARG A 52 11.05 -21.07 10.41
CA ARG A 52 10.44 -21.60 11.65
C ARG A 52 11.29 -22.65 12.37
N GLN A 53 12.56 -22.83 11.97
CA GLN A 53 13.44 -23.81 12.61
C GLN A 53 14.14 -23.19 13.83
N ALA A 54 14.48 -24.02 14.82
CA ALA A 54 15.16 -23.55 16.03
C ALA A 54 16.48 -22.82 15.73
N ALA A 55 17.23 -23.26 14.71
CA ALA A 55 18.46 -22.60 14.30
C ALA A 55 18.22 -21.18 13.77
N ASP A 56 17.17 -21.00 12.96
CA ASP A 56 16.79 -19.70 12.39
C ASP A 56 16.39 -18.71 13.48
N ILE A 57 15.59 -19.16 14.46
CA ILE A 57 15.17 -18.35 15.61
C ILE A 57 16.39 -17.91 16.43
N VAL A 58 17.32 -18.83 16.71
CA VAL A 58 18.55 -18.53 17.47
C VAL A 58 19.43 -17.55 16.71
N ALA A 59 19.64 -17.75 15.40
CA ALA A 59 20.45 -16.85 14.58
C ALA A 59 19.85 -15.44 14.52
N TRP A 60 18.53 -15.35 14.35
CA TRP A 60 17.81 -14.08 14.32
C TRP A 60 17.89 -13.34 15.66
N LEU A 61 17.75 -14.06 16.79
CA LEU A 61 17.87 -13.49 18.13
C LEU A 61 19.29 -12.99 18.39
N LYS A 62 20.31 -13.79 18.07
CA LYS A 62 21.73 -13.39 18.22
C LYS A 62 22.04 -12.10 17.48
N LYS A 63 21.53 -11.94 16.26
CA LYS A 63 21.70 -10.70 15.47
C LYS A 63 21.09 -9.47 16.17
N ARG A 64 20.01 -9.64 16.93
CA ARG A 64 19.25 -8.53 17.56
C ARG A 64 19.58 -8.31 19.05
N THR A 65 20.19 -9.30 19.69
CA THR A 65 20.62 -9.26 21.10
C THR A 65 22.12 -9.05 21.26
N GLY A 66 22.88 -9.09 20.15
CA GLY A 66 24.25 -8.59 20.12
C GLY A 66 24.30 -7.06 20.37
N PRO A 67 25.51 -6.50 20.55
CA PRO A 67 25.66 -5.05 20.69
C PRO A 67 25.04 -4.38 19.46
N SER A 68 24.17 -3.39 19.69
CA SER A 68 23.53 -2.60 18.63
C SER A 68 24.56 -1.86 17.77
N VAL A 69 25.76 -1.68 18.31
CA VAL A 69 26.89 -1.01 17.69
C VAL A 69 28.14 -1.86 17.82
N ALA A 70 28.75 -2.25 16.70
CA ALA A 70 30.02 -2.96 16.71
C ALA A 70 31.20 -2.00 16.95
N THR A 71 32.14 -2.35 17.82
CA THR A 71 33.37 -1.55 18.00
C THR A 71 34.38 -1.86 16.90
N LEU A 72 34.86 -0.83 16.20
CA LEU A 72 35.88 -0.94 15.16
C LEU A 72 37.25 -0.57 15.74
N ALA A 73 38.17 -1.54 15.73
CA ALA A 73 39.52 -1.41 16.27
C ALA A 73 40.52 -0.80 15.28
N GLY A 74 40.15 -0.63 14.01
CA GLY A 74 41.03 -0.02 13.01
C GLY A 74 40.41 0.14 11.63
N VAL A 75 41.19 0.73 10.73
CA VAL A 75 40.74 1.14 9.38
C VAL A 75 40.21 -0.03 8.56
N THR A 76 40.87 -1.19 8.62
CA THR A 76 40.46 -2.36 7.83
C THR A 76 39.06 -2.84 8.19
N GLU A 77 38.71 -2.87 9.48
CA GLU A 77 37.37 -3.28 9.92
C GLU A 77 36.30 -2.29 9.47
N ALA A 78 36.60 -0.99 9.52
CA ALA A 78 35.71 0.06 9.04
C ALA A 78 35.48 -0.03 7.52
N GLU A 79 36.54 -0.23 6.73
CA GLU A 79 36.44 -0.42 5.28
C GLU A 79 35.65 -1.69 4.92
N SER A 80 35.89 -2.81 5.62
CA SER A 80 35.12 -4.04 5.45
C SER A 80 33.64 -3.85 5.74
N LEU A 81 33.29 -3.19 6.85
CA LEU A 81 31.90 -2.89 7.18
C LEU A 81 31.19 -2.10 6.07
N ILE A 82 31.85 -1.08 5.53
CA ILE A 82 31.30 -0.25 4.45
C ILE A 82 31.21 -1.06 3.14
N ALA A 83 32.20 -1.90 2.85
CA ALA A 83 32.24 -2.72 1.64
C ALA A 83 31.19 -3.84 1.64
N ASP A 84 30.89 -4.43 2.79
CA ASP A 84 29.98 -5.57 2.91
C ASP A 84 28.50 -5.16 2.91
N ASN A 85 28.20 -3.89 3.18
CA ASN A 85 26.82 -3.43 3.38
C ASN A 85 26.44 -2.37 2.34
N GLU A 86 25.16 -2.35 1.94
CA GLU A 86 24.68 -1.32 1.01
C GLU A 86 24.63 0.06 1.66
N VAL A 87 24.28 0.09 2.94
CA VAL A 87 24.32 1.25 3.84
C VAL A 87 24.95 0.80 5.16
N ALA A 88 25.81 1.63 5.75
CA ALA A 88 26.38 1.43 7.08
C ALA A 88 26.52 2.77 7.81
N VAL A 89 26.37 2.78 9.13
CA VAL A 89 26.51 4.01 9.93
C VAL A 89 27.65 3.84 10.92
N ILE A 90 28.61 4.76 10.92
CA ILE A 90 29.74 4.75 11.85
C ILE A 90 29.69 5.99 12.75
N GLY A 91 29.64 5.77 14.05
CA GLY A 91 29.85 6.77 15.09
C GLY A 91 31.35 6.94 15.38
N PHE A 92 31.82 8.18 15.37
CA PHE A 92 33.19 8.56 15.68
C PHE A 92 33.13 9.28 17.03
N PHE A 93 33.53 8.60 18.11
CA PHE A 93 33.47 9.13 19.47
C PHE A 93 34.75 8.83 20.22
N LYS A 94 35.44 9.87 20.71
CA LYS A 94 36.63 9.66 21.58
C LYS A 94 36.26 9.12 22.95
N ASP A 95 35.12 9.53 23.46
CA ASP A 95 34.57 9.07 24.73
C ASP A 95 33.28 8.28 24.48
N ALA A 96 33.34 6.97 24.71
CA ALA A 96 32.21 6.06 24.59
C ALA A 96 31.10 6.36 25.62
N ASP A 97 31.42 7.04 26.72
CA ASP A 97 30.47 7.42 27.75
C ASP A 97 29.83 8.81 27.53
N SER A 98 30.22 9.51 26.46
CA SER A 98 29.65 10.81 26.11
C SER A 98 28.15 10.75 25.85
N GLU A 99 27.46 11.87 26.07
CA GLU A 99 26.01 11.96 25.80
C GLU A 99 25.68 11.65 24.33
N GLY A 100 26.53 12.10 23.41
CA GLY A 100 26.39 11.83 21.98
C GLY A 100 26.58 10.35 21.62
N ALA A 101 27.56 9.67 22.20
CA ALA A 101 27.76 8.24 22.00
C ALA A 101 26.55 7.43 22.52
N LYS A 102 26.04 7.77 23.71
CA LYS A 102 24.83 7.14 24.28
C LYS A 102 23.57 7.39 23.45
N ALA A 103 23.41 8.59 22.90
CA ALA A 103 22.30 8.90 21.98
C ALA A 103 22.40 8.10 20.67
N TYR A 104 23.61 7.93 20.14
CA TYR A 104 23.90 7.13 18.97
C TYR A 104 23.59 5.64 19.17
N GLU A 105 24.02 5.06 20.29
CA GLU A 105 23.70 3.67 20.64
C GLU A 105 22.18 3.44 20.74
N LYS A 106 21.45 4.37 21.36
CA LYS A 106 19.98 4.31 21.44
C LYS A 106 19.30 4.40 20.07
N ALA A 107 19.85 5.17 19.13
CA ALA A 107 19.34 5.23 17.76
C ALA A 107 19.61 3.92 16.99
N ALA A 108 20.80 3.33 17.20
CA ALA A 108 21.17 2.04 16.64
C ALA A 108 20.26 0.90 17.13
N GLU A 109 19.86 0.89 18.41
CA GLU A 109 18.95 -0.12 18.98
C GLU A 109 17.58 -0.15 18.30
N THR A 110 17.12 1.00 17.81
CA THR A 110 15.83 1.14 17.11
C THR A 110 15.91 0.87 15.60
N THR A 111 17.10 0.68 15.03
CA THR A 111 17.31 0.50 13.59
C THR A 111 17.94 -0.87 13.30
N ASP A 112 17.16 -1.84 12.80
CA ASP A 112 17.66 -3.21 12.56
C ASP A 112 18.24 -3.46 11.16
N ASP A 113 17.82 -2.66 10.18
CA ASP A 113 18.06 -2.95 8.76
C ASP A 113 19.44 -2.48 8.29
N ILE A 114 20.14 -1.72 9.14
CA ILE A 114 21.41 -1.08 8.82
C ILE A 114 22.39 -1.41 9.95
N PRO A 115 23.62 -1.84 9.64
CA PRO A 115 24.64 -2.03 10.65
C PRO A 115 25.16 -0.68 11.18
N PHE A 116 25.25 -0.61 12.51
CA PHE A 116 25.86 0.50 13.23
C PHE A 116 27.19 0.05 13.83
N ALA A 117 28.17 0.93 13.82
CA ALA A 117 29.48 0.68 14.41
C ALA A 117 30.07 1.95 15.04
N VAL A 118 30.96 1.80 16.01
CA VAL A 118 31.61 2.91 16.70
C VAL A 118 33.11 2.74 16.70
N THR A 119 33.82 3.86 16.64
CA THR A 119 35.27 3.88 16.78
C THR A 119 35.74 5.08 17.60
N ALA A 120 36.82 4.87 18.36
CA ALA A 120 37.60 5.92 19.01
C ALA A 120 38.99 6.07 18.37
N ASP A 121 39.35 5.22 17.40
CA ASP A 121 40.69 5.12 16.84
C ASP A 121 41.05 6.31 15.95
N ASP A 122 42.18 6.96 16.23
CA ASP A 122 42.64 8.15 15.49
C ASP A 122 42.90 7.87 14.00
N ALA A 123 43.34 6.67 13.64
CA ALA A 123 43.59 6.34 12.25
C ALA A 123 42.28 6.19 11.46
N VAL A 124 41.22 5.66 12.09
CA VAL A 124 39.87 5.62 11.50
C VAL A 124 39.31 7.04 11.32
N PHE A 125 39.44 7.92 12.33
CA PHE A 125 39.06 9.33 12.21
C PHE A 125 39.78 10.01 11.05
N ALA A 126 41.11 9.86 10.95
CA ALA A 126 41.92 10.46 9.90
C ALA A 126 41.56 9.92 8.50
N LYS A 127 41.37 8.60 8.38
CA LYS A 127 41.01 7.94 7.11
C LYS A 127 39.71 8.48 6.51
N PHE A 128 38.71 8.70 7.35
CA PHE A 128 37.41 9.21 6.92
C PHE A 128 37.28 10.73 7.09
N GLU A 129 38.37 11.45 7.33
CA GLU A 129 38.40 12.92 7.41
C GLU A 129 37.41 13.48 8.46
N VAL A 130 37.30 12.81 9.61
CA VAL A 130 36.46 13.22 10.74
C VAL A 130 37.35 13.88 11.79
N SER A 131 37.10 15.16 12.09
CA SER A 131 37.96 15.97 12.97
C SER A 131 37.43 16.14 14.41
N LYS A 132 36.18 15.76 14.65
CA LYS A 132 35.49 15.85 15.94
C LYS A 132 34.48 14.72 16.07
N ASP A 133 33.95 14.52 17.27
CA ASP A 133 32.90 13.53 17.49
C ASP A 133 31.70 13.80 16.56
N SER A 134 31.28 12.75 15.83
CA SER A 134 30.29 12.86 14.75
C SER A 134 29.76 11.47 14.36
N VAL A 135 28.76 11.45 13.50
CA VAL A 135 28.19 10.23 12.91
C VAL A 135 28.23 10.36 11.40
N VAL A 136 28.70 9.31 10.71
CA VAL A 136 28.77 9.28 9.24
C VAL A 136 28.01 8.07 8.73
N LEU A 137 27.11 8.30 7.78
CA LEU A 137 26.44 7.26 7.01
C LEU A 137 27.18 7.06 5.69
N PHE A 138 27.54 5.82 5.40
CA PHE A 138 28.14 5.38 4.15
C PHE A 138 27.13 4.56 3.36
N LYS A 139 27.13 4.72 2.04
CA LYS A 139 26.19 4.06 1.14
C LYS A 139 26.83 3.78 -0.22
N LYS A 140 26.33 2.78 -0.94
CA LYS A 140 26.87 2.39 -2.27
C LYS A 140 26.25 3.16 -3.45
N PHE A 141 25.36 4.10 -3.16
CA PHE A 141 24.62 4.86 -4.16
C PHE A 141 24.76 6.37 -3.92
N ASP A 142 24.39 7.13 -4.94
CA ASP A 142 24.38 8.60 -4.94
C ASP A 142 25.72 9.23 -4.53
N GLU A 143 25.75 10.09 -3.52
CA GLU A 143 26.94 10.76 -3.00
C GLU A 143 27.86 9.84 -2.18
N GLY A 144 27.43 8.61 -1.88
CA GLY A 144 28.20 7.58 -1.18
C GLY A 144 28.45 7.82 0.31
N ARG A 145 28.31 9.07 0.78
CA ARG A 145 28.58 9.48 2.15
C ARG A 145 27.69 10.66 2.57
N ASN A 146 27.15 10.58 3.78
CA ASN A 146 26.51 11.69 4.47
C ASN A 146 27.14 11.84 5.86
N THR A 147 27.60 13.03 6.21
CA THR A 147 28.07 13.34 7.56
C THR A 147 26.95 14.04 8.31
N PHE A 148 26.66 13.60 9.54
CA PHE A 148 25.67 14.22 10.39
C PHE A 148 26.11 15.61 10.82
N ASP A 149 25.22 16.59 10.66
CA ASP A 149 25.42 17.97 11.09
C ASP A 149 24.21 18.39 11.93
N GLY A 150 24.43 18.61 13.21
CA GLY A 150 23.38 18.90 14.17
C GLY A 150 23.72 18.44 15.59
N GLU A 151 22.73 18.56 16.48
CA GLU A 151 22.83 18.06 17.86
C GLU A 151 22.63 16.55 17.89
N LEU A 152 23.55 15.84 18.57
CA LEU A 152 23.57 14.38 18.68
C LEU A 152 22.50 13.87 19.66
N THR A 153 21.24 13.97 19.26
CA THR A 153 20.10 13.37 19.95
C THR A 153 19.63 12.10 19.22
N LYS A 154 18.93 11.21 19.92
CA LYS A 154 18.38 9.98 19.33
C LYS A 154 17.47 10.33 18.14
N GLU A 155 16.61 11.31 18.33
CA GLU A 155 15.58 11.73 17.37
C GLU A 155 16.22 12.29 16.09
N ASN A 156 17.21 13.16 16.24
CA ASN A 156 17.91 13.76 15.09
C ASN A 156 18.71 12.72 14.31
N LEU A 157 19.34 11.76 15.01
CA LEU A 157 20.09 10.68 14.37
C LEU A 157 19.16 9.74 13.61
N LEU A 158 17.99 9.40 14.16
CA LEU A 158 16.99 8.60 13.46
C LEU A 158 16.47 9.31 12.22
N ALA A 159 16.15 10.60 12.32
CA ALA A 159 15.73 11.40 11.17
C ALA A 159 16.82 11.46 10.09
N PHE A 160 18.09 11.64 10.50
CA PHE A 160 19.23 11.64 9.60
C PHE A 160 19.41 10.32 8.86
N VAL A 161 19.35 9.19 9.57
CA VAL A 161 19.48 7.86 8.96
C VAL A 161 18.31 7.62 8.00
N LYS A 162 17.06 7.84 8.45
CA LYS A 162 15.87 7.70 7.61
C LYS A 162 15.95 8.53 6.32
N ALA A 163 16.42 9.78 6.42
CA ALA A 163 16.52 10.68 5.28
C ALA A 163 17.62 10.31 4.27
N ASN A 164 18.60 9.48 4.65
CA ASN A 164 19.79 9.20 3.83
C ASN A 164 20.01 7.71 3.51
N GLN A 165 19.25 6.80 4.12
CA GLN A 165 19.35 5.36 3.93
C GLN A 165 18.73 4.85 2.61
N LEU A 166 17.90 5.64 1.94
CA LEU A 166 17.28 5.27 0.67
C LEU A 166 18.00 5.98 -0.49
N PRO A 167 18.16 5.31 -1.64
CA PRO A 167 18.67 5.96 -2.83
C PRO A 167 17.68 7.01 -3.33
N LEU A 168 18.19 8.01 -4.05
CA LEU A 168 17.37 9.04 -4.69
C LEU A 168 16.32 8.45 -5.65
N VAL A 169 16.63 7.32 -6.27
CA VAL A 169 15.69 6.53 -7.06
C VAL A 169 15.76 5.10 -6.57
N ILE A 170 14.62 4.54 -6.21
CA ILE A 170 14.48 3.16 -5.74
C ILE A 170 13.98 2.28 -6.89
N GLU A 171 14.63 1.13 -7.12
CA GLU A 171 14.08 0.10 -7.99
C GLU A 171 12.90 -0.57 -7.28
N PHE A 172 11.76 -0.70 -7.94
CA PHE A 172 10.66 -1.52 -7.44
C PHE A 172 10.96 -3.00 -7.64
N THR A 173 11.01 -3.74 -6.52
CA THR A 173 11.21 -5.18 -6.44
C THR A 173 10.44 -5.72 -5.24
N GLU A 174 10.29 -7.04 -5.12
CA GLU A 174 9.71 -7.65 -3.92
C GLU A 174 10.44 -7.25 -2.62
N GLN A 175 11.75 -6.99 -2.69
CA GLN A 175 12.55 -6.62 -1.51
C GLN A 175 12.39 -5.15 -1.12
N THR A 176 12.16 -4.27 -2.09
CA THR A 176 12.03 -2.83 -1.86
C THR A 176 10.58 -2.39 -1.65
N ALA A 177 9.59 -3.16 -2.12
CA ALA A 177 8.17 -2.85 -1.97
C ALA A 177 7.74 -2.59 -0.51
N PRO A 178 8.10 -3.41 0.50
CA PRO A 178 7.75 -3.11 1.90
C PRO A 178 8.32 -1.78 2.40
N LYS A 179 9.51 -1.39 1.92
CA LYS A 179 10.17 -0.13 2.30
C LYS A 179 9.50 1.08 1.62
N ILE A 180 9.06 0.90 0.38
CA ILE A 180 8.33 1.92 -0.39
C ILE A 180 6.97 2.20 0.27
N PHE A 181 6.17 1.16 0.52
CA PHE A 181 4.80 1.32 1.02
C PHE A 181 4.71 1.48 2.54
N GLY A 182 5.68 0.94 3.28
CA GLY A 182 5.82 1.16 4.73
C GLY A 182 6.46 2.52 5.07
N GLY A 183 6.90 3.28 4.07
CA GLY A 183 7.52 4.59 4.25
C GLY A 183 6.54 5.67 4.70
N GLU A 184 7.11 6.74 5.28
CA GLU A 184 6.38 7.94 5.70
C GLU A 184 5.95 8.82 4.50
N ILE A 185 6.70 8.76 3.39
CA ILE A 185 6.38 9.53 2.17
C ILE A 185 5.24 8.83 1.44
N LYS A 186 4.07 9.46 1.40
CA LYS A 186 2.86 8.93 0.74
C LYS A 186 2.70 9.33 -0.73
N SER A 187 3.52 10.28 -1.20
CA SER A 187 3.51 10.73 -2.59
C SER A 187 4.64 10.06 -3.38
N HIS A 188 4.29 9.22 -4.35
CA HIS A 188 5.27 8.45 -5.13
C HIS A 188 5.18 8.83 -6.61
N ILE A 189 6.32 9.03 -7.24
CA ILE A 189 6.43 9.14 -8.70
C ILE A 189 7.11 7.89 -9.25
N LEU A 190 6.44 7.25 -10.20
CA LEU A 190 6.83 5.98 -10.78
C LEU A 190 7.21 6.20 -12.24
N MET A 191 8.41 5.77 -12.61
CA MET A 191 8.83 5.66 -14.00
C MET A 191 8.83 4.19 -14.41
N PHE A 192 7.95 3.83 -15.33
CA PHE A 192 7.92 2.53 -15.98
C PHE A 192 8.92 2.59 -17.14
N LEU A 193 10.01 1.84 -17.03
CA LEU A 193 11.11 1.91 -18.00
C LEU A 193 11.72 0.51 -18.18
N PRO A 194 11.66 -0.10 -19.38
CA PRO A 194 12.24 -1.41 -19.58
C PRO A 194 13.77 -1.31 -19.53
N LYS A 195 14.42 -2.19 -18.75
CA LYS A 195 15.89 -2.23 -18.66
C LYS A 195 16.56 -2.54 -20.00
N THR A 196 15.83 -3.13 -20.93
CA THR A 196 16.30 -3.44 -22.29
C THR A 196 16.28 -2.22 -23.23
N ALA A 197 15.71 -1.09 -22.82
CA ALA A 197 15.66 0.13 -23.62
C ALA A 197 17.06 0.68 -23.92
N LYS A 198 17.31 1.08 -25.17
CA LYS A 198 18.62 1.62 -25.60
C LYS A 198 19.00 2.91 -24.90
N ASP A 199 18.01 3.70 -24.50
CA ASP A 199 18.14 4.98 -23.80
C ASP A 199 17.79 4.87 -22.31
N PHE A 200 17.87 3.66 -21.75
CA PHE A 200 17.61 3.39 -20.33
C PHE A 200 18.42 4.31 -19.41
N GLN A 201 19.75 4.37 -19.62
CA GLN A 201 20.62 5.15 -18.74
C GLN A 201 20.35 6.65 -18.86
N ASP A 202 20.11 7.16 -20.07
CA ASP A 202 19.80 8.57 -20.31
C ASP A 202 18.52 8.98 -19.56
N LYS A 203 17.45 8.19 -19.69
CA LYS A 203 16.18 8.42 -18.96
C LYS A 203 16.37 8.30 -17.46
N MET A 204 17.17 7.34 -17.01
CA MET A 204 17.47 7.21 -15.59
C MET A 204 18.22 8.42 -15.03
N ASP A 205 19.19 8.95 -15.77
CA ASP A 205 19.93 10.14 -15.36
C ASP A 205 19.03 11.38 -15.29
N GLN A 206 18.08 11.53 -16.23
CA GLN A 206 17.07 12.59 -16.17
C GLN A 206 16.16 12.46 -14.95
N PHE A 207 15.66 11.24 -14.68
CA PHE A 207 14.78 10.97 -13.55
C PHE A 207 15.50 11.19 -12.20
N LYS A 208 16.75 10.74 -12.09
CA LYS A 208 17.61 10.97 -10.93
C LYS A 208 17.96 12.45 -10.74
N LYS A 209 18.17 13.20 -11.84
CA LYS A 209 18.42 14.65 -11.77
C LYS A 209 17.21 15.39 -11.20
N ALA A 210 15.99 15.02 -11.61
CA ALA A 210 14.77 15.57 -11.05
C ALA A 210 14.58 15.21 -9.56
N ALA A 211 14.82 13.95 -9.19
CA ALA A 211 14.63 13.44 -7.82
C ALA A 211 15.31 14.27 -6.72
N LYS A 212 16.48 14.86 -7.02
CA LYS A 212 17.24 15.68 -6.06
C LYS A 212 16.43 16.82 -5.44
N GLY A 213 15.54 17.45 -6.20
CA GLY A 213 14.74 18.60 -5.73
C GLY A 213 13.57 18.23 -4.81
N PHE A 214 13.23 16.93 -4.73
CA PHE A 214 12.02 16.45 -4.05
C PHE A 214 12.30 15.46 -2.92
N LYS A 215 13.57 15.34 -2.51
CA LYS A 215 13.99 14.47 -1.40
C LYS A 215 13.16 14.75 -0.14
N GLY A 216 12.59 13.70 0.44
CA GLY A 216 11.74 13.78 1.64
C GLY A 216 10.29 14.21 1.37
N ARG A 217 9.91 14.51 0.13
CA ARG A 217 8.57 14.98 -0.23
C ARG A 217 7.87 14.08 -1.24
N ILE A 218 8.61 13.63 -2.26
CA ILE A 218 8.13 12.68 -3.27
C ILE A 218 9.17 11.57 -3.39
N LEU A 219 8.71 10.32 -3.31
CA LEU A 219 9.56 9.15 -3.48
C LEU A 219 9.66 8.81 -4.97
N PHE A 220 10.88 8.77 -5.50
CA PHE A 220 11.14 8.44 -6.91
C PHE A 220 11.42 6.95 -7.05
N ILE A 221 10.61 6.28 -7.86
CA ILE A 221 10.62 4.84 -8.04
C ILE A 221 10.75 4.55 -9.53
N PHE A 222 11.61 3.61 -9.89
CA PHE A 222 11.61 3.05 -11.24
C PHE A 222 11.13 1.60 -11.22
N ILE A 223 10.37 1.22 -12.23
CA ILE A 223 9.82 -0.13 -12.40
C ILE A 223 10.29 -0.65 -13.75
N ASP A 224 10.91 -1.83 -13.76
CA ASP A 224 11.25 -2.51 -14.99
C ASP A 224 9.98 -3.11 -15.61
N SER A 225 9.51 -2.50 -16.70
CA SER A 225 8.26 -2.90 -17.37
C SER A 225 8.36 -4.22 -18.13
N ASP A 226 9.57 -4.74 -18.36
CA ASP A 226 9.76 -6.04 -19.02
C ASP A 226 9.57 -7.22 -18.06
N VAL A 227 9.66 -6.99 -16.74
CA VAL A 227 9.47 -8.03 -15.71
C VAL A 227 7.99 -8.36 -15.57
N ASP A 228 7.65 -9.63 -15.77
CA ASP A 228 6.25 -10.08 -15.76
C ASP A 228 5.55 -9.90 -14.40
N ASP A 229 6.29 -10.03 -13.29
CA ASP A 229 5.75 -9.79 -11.94
C ASP A 229 5.25 -8.35 -11.76
N ASN A 230 5.75 -7.40 -12.55
CA ASN A 230 5.34 -6.00 -12.52
C ASN A 230 4.09 -5.72 -13.37
N GLN A 231 3.58 -6.68 -14.16
CA GLN A 231 2.45 -6.48 -15.06
C GLN A 231 1.20 -5.98 -14.34
N ARG A 232 0.90 -6.52 -13.16
CA ARG A 232 -0.25 -6.07 -12.35
C ARG A 232 -0.14 -4.60 -11.94
N ILE A 233 1.07 -4.10 -11.78
CA ILE A 233 1.31 -2.70 -11.43
C ILE A 233 1.07 -1.82 -12.66
N LEU A 234 1.55 -2.24 -13.84
CA LEU A 234 1.24 -1.53 -15.08
C LEU A 234 -0.28 -1.45 -15.29
N GLU A 235 -1.00 -2.56 -15.12
CA GLU A 235 -2.47 -2.62 -15.24
C GLU A 235 -3.15 -1.68 -14.23
N PHE A 236 -2.68 -1.65 -12.98
CA PHE A 236 -3.20 -0.73 -11.95
C PHE A 236 -3.04 0.75 -12.32
N PHE A 237 -2.00 1.09 -13.08
CA PHE A 237 -1.75 2.43 -13.60
C PHE A 237 -2.32 2.67 -15.02
N GLY A 238 -3.09 1.71 -15.54
CA GLY A 238 -3.70 1.78 -16.87
C GLY A 238 -2.67 1.83 -17.99
N LEU A 239 -1.55 1.14 -17.83
CA LEU A 239 -0.45 1.08 -18.79
C LEU A 239 -0.34 -0.31 -19.42
N LYS A 240 -0.06 -0.34 -20.72
CA LYS A 240 0.40 -1.53 -21.45
C LYS A 240 1.93 -1.48 -21.62
N LYS A 241 2.56 -2.63 -21.88
CA LYS A 241 4.03 -2.70 -22.07
C LYS A 241 4.50 -1.81 -23.23
N GLU A 242 3.69 -1.71 -24.29
CA GLU A 242 4.00 -0.92 -25.49
C GLU A 242 3.91 0.60 -25.27
N GLU A 243 3.24 1.03 -24.19
CA GLU A 243 3.14 2.43 -23.78
C GLU A 243 4.31 2.85 -22.89
N CYS A 244 5.21 1.93 -22.55
CA CYS A 244 6.41 2.22 -21.81
C CYS A 244 7.54 2.72 -22.75
N PRO A 245 8.34 3.70 -22.32
CA PRO A 245 8.38 4.22 -20.96
C PRO A 245 7.36 5.31 -20.67
N ALA A 246 6.87 5.32 -19.42
CA ALA A 246 5.86 6.26 -18.97
C ALA A 246 6.11 6.68 -17.53
N ILE A 247 5.58 7.85 -17.16
CA ILE A 247 5.61 8.37 -15.78
C ILE A 247 4.18 8.47 -15.24
N ARG A 248 4.02 8.08 -13.98
CA ARG A 248 2.80 8.27 -13.19
C ARG A 248 3.16 8.80 -11.82
N LEU A 249 2.25 9.52 -11.19
CA LEU A 249 2.36 9.92 -9.80
C LEU A 249 1.13 9.41 -9.06
N ILE A 250 1.32 8.95 -7.82
CA ILE A 250 0.25 8.47 -6.95
C ILE A 250 0.37 9.05 -5.55
N THR A 251 -0.77 9.31 -4.92
CA THR A 251 -0.89 9.53 -3.47
C THR A 251 -1.40 8.27 -2.80
N LEU A 252 -0.79 7.89 -1.67
CA LEU A 252 -1.15 6.71 -0.87
C LEU A 252 -1.73 7.16 0.49
N GLU A 253 -2.79 7.96 0.44
CA GLU A 253 -3.60 8.32 1.61
C GLU A 253 -4.85 7.42 1.68
N ASP A 254 -5.90 7.85 2.40
CA ASP A 254 -7.17 7.11 2.47
C ASP A 254 -7.76 6.85 1.08
N GLU A 255 -7.54 7.79 0.14
CA GLU A 255 -7.87 7.63 -1.28
C GLU A 255 -6.61 7.63 -2.15
N MET A 256 -6.44 6.55 -2.92
CA MET A 256 -5.34 6.45 -3.89
C MET A 256 -5.67 7.27 -5.15
N THR A 257 -5.02 8.42 -5.31
CA THR A 257 -5.24 9.28 -6.49
C THR A 257 -4.04 9.21 -7.43
N LYS A 258 -4.29 8.90 -8.70
CA LYS A 258 -3.26 8.79 -9.75
C LYS A 258 -3.22 10.05 -10.59
N TYR A 259 -2.05 10.39 -11.10
CA TYR A 259 -1.81 11.53 -11.97
C TYR A 259 -0.93 11.12 -13.14
N ARG A 260 -1.19 11.73 -14.29
CA ARG A 260 -0.41 11.55 -15.54
C ARG A 260 0.17 12.90 -15.95
N PRO A 261 1.43 12.97 -16.41
CA PRO A 261 1.97 14.20 -16.99
C PRO A 261 1.27 14.54 -18.32
N GLU A 262 1.12 15.83 -18.62
CA GLU A 262 0.55 16.29 -19.90
C GLU A 262 1.45 15.95 -21.11
N SER A 263 2.75 15.78 -20.87
CA SER A 263 3.75 15.45 -21.87
C SER A 263 4.37 14.09 -21.58
N ASP A 264 4.58 13.28 -22.61
CA ASP A 264 5.27 11.99 -22.52
C ASP A 264 6.81 12.15 -22.52
N ALA A 265 7.33 13.39 -22.53
CA ALA A 265 8.76 13.65 -22.48
C ALA A 265 9.34 13.27 -21.11
N ILE A 266 10.39 12.44 -21.10
CA ILE A 266 11.15 12.05 -19.90
C ILE A 266 12.44 12.87 -19.86
N THR A 267 12.34 14.12 -19.42
CA THR A 267 13.48 15.01 -19.16
C THR A 267 13.41 15.53 -17.74
N ALA A 268 14.54 15.93 -17.15
CA ALA A 268 14.53 16.44 -15.79
C ALA A 268 13.57 17.64 -15.63
N GLU A 269 13.49 18.51 -16.65
CA GLU A 269 12.62 19.69 -16.67
C GLU A 269 11.13 19.32 -16.68
N SER A 270 10.71 18.35 -17.52
CA SER A 270 9.31 17.93 -17.55
C SER A 270 8.90 17.25 -16.25
N ILE A 271 9.79 16.42 -15.68
CA ILE A 271 9.54 15.71 -14.43
C ILE A 271 9.46 16.68 -13.25
N ILE A 272 10.37 17.66 -13.17
CA ILE A 272 10.35 18.70 -12.14
C ILE A 272 9.03 19.48 -12.22
N SER A 273 8.67 19.97 -13.41
CA SER A 273 7.42 20.72 -13.62
C SER A 273 6.20 19.90 -13.20
N PHE A 274 6.14 18.61 -13.57
CA PHE A 274 5.06 17.71 -13.17
C PHE A 274 4.96 17.56 -11.64
N CYS A 275 6.09 17.37 -10.96
CA CYS A 275 6.14 17.27 -9.50
C CYS A 275 5.76 18.58 -8.81
N GLU A 276 6.17 19.72 -9.35
CA GLU A 276 5.81 21.04 -8.81
C GLU A 276 4.31 21.31 -8.94
N LEU A 277 3.73 21.07 -10.12
CA LEU A 277 2.28 21.19 -10.33
C LEU A 277 1.49 20.25 -9.41
N PHE A 278 2.00 19.05 -9.14
CA PHE A 278 1.42 18.12 -8.18
C PHE A 278 1.40 18.72 -6.77
N ILE A 279 2.55 19.17 -6.27
CA ILE A 279 2.69 19.78 -4.94
C ILE A 279 1.80 21.01 -4.80
N GLU A 280 1.66 21.80 -5.86
CA GLU A 280 0.82 23.00 -5.89
C GLU A 280 -0.68 22.68 -5.99
N GLY A 281 -1.07 21.40 -6.12
CA GLY A 281 -2.47 20.98 -6.26
C GLY A 281 -3.10 21.39 -7.60
N LYS A 282 -2.29 21.64 -8.63
CA LYS A 282 -2.75 22.11 -9.94
C LYS A 282 -3.00 20.99 -10.94
N LEU A 283 -2.57 19.77 -10.64
CA LEU A 283 -2.84 18.61 -11.48
C LEU A 283 -4.27 18.12 -11.28
N LYS A 284 -4.90 17.75 -12.38
CA LYS A 284 -6.15 17.00 -12.35
C LYS A 284 -5.85 15.51 -12.14
N PRO A 285 -6.62 14.80 -11.29
CA PRO A 285 -6.55 13.35 -11.20
C PRO A 285 -6.66 12.72 -12.60
N HIS A 286 -5.83 11.72 -12.86
CA HIS A 286 -5.94 10.87 -14.02
C HIS A 286 -6.84 9.70 -13.68
N LEU A 287 -8.08 9.76 -14.19
CA LEU A 287 -9.03 8.68 -14.07
C LEU A 287 -8.72 7.59 -15.07
N MET A 288 -8.48 6.38 -14.57
CA MET A 288 -8.30 5.20 -15.41
C MET A 288 -9.57 4.84 -16.18
N SER A 289 -9.45 4.43 -17.43
CA SER A 289 -10.55 3.84 -18.18
C SER A 289 -10.05 2.81 -19.18
N GLN A 290 -10.73 1.68 -19.24
CA GLN A 290 -10.59 0.73 -20.34
C GLN A 290 -11.07 1.35 -21.66
N ASP A 291 -10.72 0.70 -22.77
CA ASP A 291 -11.30 0.99 -24.08
C ASP A 291 -12.76 0.53 -24.12
N ILE A 292 -13.62 1.27 -24.83
CA ILE A 292 -15.03 0.92 -24.99
C ILE A 292 -15.10 -0.36 -25.82
N PRO A 293 -15.67 -1.47 -25.31
CA PRO A 293 -15.82 -2.69 -26.09
C PRO A 293 -16.70 -2.47 -27.33
N GLU A 294 -16.41 -3.12 -28.47
CA GLU A 294 -17.21 -2.98 -29.69
C GLU A 294 -18.66 -3.48 -29.54
N ASP A 295 -18.92 -4.30 -28.53
CA ASP A 295 -20.20 -4.90 -28.19
C ASP A 295 -20.77 -4.41 -26.85
N TRP A 296 -20.30 -3.25 -26.37
CA TRP A 296 -20.66 -2.71 -25.06
C TRP A 296 -22.18 -2.55 -24.83
N ASP A 297 -22.96 -2.34 -25.89
CA ASP A 297 -24.41 -2.16 -25.86
C ASP A 297 -25.22 -3.32 -26.47
N LYS A 298 -24.57 -4.40 -26.93
CA LYS A 298 -25.27 -5.51 -27.61
C LYS A 298 -26.06 -6.42 -26.69
N ASN A 299 -25.67 -6.50 -25.41
CA ASN A 299 -26.30 -7.36 -24.42
C ASN A 299 -27.31 -6.56 -23.57
N PRO A 300 -28.33 -7.23 -22.99
CA PRO A 300 -29.31 -6.60 -22.10
C PRO A 300 -28.69 -5.83 -20.92
N VAL A 301 -27.53 -6.29 -20.43
CA VAL A 301 -26.68 -5.55 -19.50
C VAL A 301 -25.58 -4.86 -20.28
N ARG A 302 -25.58 -3.53 -20.31
CA ARG A 302 -24.56 -2.72 -21.00
C ARG A 302 -23.25 -2.70 -20.22
N VAL A 303 -22.13 -2.69 -20.94
CA VAL A 303 -20.80 -2.59 -20.35
C VAL A 303 -20.33 -1.13 -20.41
N LEU A 304 -20.02 -0.56 -19.25
CA LEU A 304 -19.49 0.78 -19.10
C LEU A 304 -18.01 0.72 -18.73
N VAL A 305 -17.31 1.75 -19.16
CA VAL A 305 -15.91 2.07 -18.87
C VAL A 305 -15.85 3.58 -18.58
N GLY A 306 -14.77 4.08 -18.00
CA GLY A 306 -14.65 5.51 -17.68
C GLY A 306 -14.92 6.46 -18.85
N LYS A 307 -14.58 6.05 -20.08
CA LYS A 307 -14.78 6.84 -21.31
C LYS A 307 -16.24 7.04 -21.72
N ASN A 308 -17.13 6.07 -21.45
CA ASN A 308 -18.56 6.16 -21.83
C ASN A 308 -19.51 6.25 -20.63
N PHE A 309 -18.99 6.17 -19.40
CA PHE A 309 -19.79 6.17 -18.19
C PHE A 309 -20.70 7.41 -18.09
N GLU A 310 -20.12 8.62 -18.09
CA GLU A 310 -20.91 9.85 -17.93
C GLU A 310 -21.96 10.04 -19.03
N GLU A 311 -21.63 9.69 -20.27
CA GLU A 311 -22.55 9.81 -21.41
C GLU A 311 -23.79 8.94 -21.22
N VAL A 312 -23.63 7.73 -20.66
CA VAL A 312 -24.73 6.78 -20.47
C VAL A 312 -25.49 7.04 -19.18
N VAL A 313 -24.81 7.23 -18.05
CA VAL A 313 -25.47 7.32 -16.74
C VAL A 313 -26.12 8.67 -16.49
N PHE A 314 -25.62 9.75 -17.10
CA PHE A 314 -26.19 11.10 -16.96
C PHE A 314 -27.01 11.51 -18.20
N ASP A 315 -27.47 10.54 -19.00
CA ASP A 315 -28.53 10.78 -19.97
C ASP A 315 -29.82 11.12 -19.21
N SER A 316 -30.25 12.37 -19.30
CA SER A 316 -31.41 12.90 -18.57
C SER A 316 -32.75 12.23 -18.96
N SER A 317 -32.76 11.41 -20.02
CA SER A 317 -33.92 10.63 -20.45
C SER A 317 -33.95 9.19 -19.94
N LYS A 318 -32.92 8.74 -19.21
CA LYS A 318 -32.72 7.34 -18.80
C LYS A 318 -32.50 7.19 -17.30
N ASN A 319 -33.00 6.09 -16.77
CA ASN A 319 -32.77 5.59 -15.43
C ASN A 319 -31.74 4.46 -15.52
N VAL A 320 -30.58 4.62 -14.88
CA VAL A 320 -29.47 3.68 -15.06
C VAL A 320 -29.09 3.06 -13.71
N PRO A 321 -29.48 1.81 -13.41
CA PRO A 321 -28.80 1.02 -12.39
C PRO A 321 -27.44 0.55 -12.90
N ASP A 322 -26.38 0.87 -12.16
CA ASP A 322 -25.02 0.41 -12.42
C ASP A 322 -24.49 -0.42 -11.24
N ALA A 323 -23.65 -1.40 -11.58
CA ALA A 323 -22.95 -2.22 -10.63
C ALA A 323 -21.45 -2.25 -11.00
N PRO A 324 -20.53 -2.04 -10.05
CA PRO A 324 -19.12 -2.24 -10.21
C PRO A 324 -18.76 -3.71 -9.97
N TRP A 325 -17.99 -4.31 -10.87
CA TRP A 325 -17.72 -5.74 -10.89
C TRP A 325 -16.30 -6.03 -10.45
N CYS A 326 -16.17 -6.89 -9.44
CA CYS A 326 -14.93 -7.56 -9.07
C CYS A 326 -15.13 -9.07 -9.29
N GLY A 327 -14.06 -9.82 -9.61
CA GLY A 327 -14.11 -11.29 -9.80
C GLY A 327 -14.69 -12.10 -8.62
N HIS A 328 -14.91 -11.48 -7.46
CA HIS A 328 -15.61 -12.03 -6.29
C HIS A 328 -17.15 -11.89 -6.34
N CYS A 329 -17.72 -11.08 -7.25
CA CYS A 329 -19.16 -10.79 -7.36
C CYS A 329 -19.99 -11.90 -8.03
N LYS A 330 -19.48 -13.13 -8.11
CA LYS A 330 -20.04 -14.24 -8.90
C LYS A 330 -21.50 -14.58 -8.58
N GLN A 331 -21.93 -14.33 -7.34
CA GLN A 331 -23.29 -14.62 -6.91
C GLN A 331 -24.32 -13.63 -7.47
N LEU A 332 -23.92 -12.37 -7.70
CA LEU A 332 -24.81 -11.34 -8.22
C LEU A 332 -24.96 -11.42 -9.76
N THR A 333 -23.94 -11.93 -10.46
CA THR A 333 -23.91 -12.01 -11.92
C THR A 333 -25.21 -12.52 -12.54
N PRO A 334 -25.73 -13.71 -12.13
CA PRO A 334 -26.91 -14.27 -12.79
C PRO A 334 -28.19 -13.49 -12.47
N ILE A 335 -28.24 -12.79 -11.33
CA ILE A 335 -29.39 -11.98 -10.93
C ILE A 335 -29.40 -10.68 -11.73
N TRP A 336 -28.25 -10.04 -11.89
CA TRP A 336 -28.11 -8.82 -12.68
C TRP A 336 -28.37 -9.05 -14.17
N GLU A 337 -27.94 -10.19 -14.71
CA GLU A 337 -28.28 -10.59 -16.09
C GLU A 337 -29.79 -10.78 -16.28
N LYS A 338 -30.49 -11.40 -15.31
CA LYS A 338 -31.95 -11.50 -15.33
C LYS A 338 -32.63 -10.13 -15.26
N LEU A 339 -32.08 -9.21 -14.48
CA LEU A 339 -32.57 -7.83 -14.41
C LEU A 339 -32.43 -7.13 -15.76
N GLY A 340 -31.25 -7.24 -16.39
CA GLY A 340 -31.03 -6.74 -17.74
C GLY A 340 -32.02 -7.31 -18.76
N GLU A 341 -32.22 -8.64 -18.74
CA GLU A 341 -33.17 -9.30 -19.64
C GLU A 341 -34.62 -8.81 -19.43
N LYS A 342 -35.02 -8.55 -18.17
CA LYS A 342 -36.34 -8.03 -17.84
C LYS A 342 -36.58 -6.62 -18.40
N TYR A 343 -35.56 -5.77 -18.42
CA TYR A 343 -35.66 -4.37 -18.84
C TYR A 343 -35.07 -4.07 -20.23
N LYS A 344 -34.69 -5.09 -21.00
CA LYS A 344 -34.04 -4.93 -22.32
C LYS A 344 -34.85 -4.10 -23.34
N ASP A 345 -36.18 -4.15 -23.24
CA ASP A 345 -37.12 -3.46 -24.13
C ASP A 345 -37.70 -2.18 -23.48
N SER A 346 -37.22 -1.80 -22.28
CA SER A 346 -37.66 -0.58 -21.60
C SER A 346 -37.22 0.66 -22.37
N ALA A 347 -38.10 1.66 -22.44
CA ALA A 347 -37.81 2.94 -23.07
C ALA A 347 -36.97 3.86 -22.17
N ASP A 348 -36.92 3.59 -20.87
CA ASP A 348 -36.45 4.51 -19.83
C ASP A 348 -35.48 3.87 -18.83
N ILE A 349 -35.25 2.55 -18.85
CA ILE A 349 -34.30 1.87 -17.96
C ILE A 349 -33.15 1.25 -18.75
N ILE A 350 -31.92 1.48 -18.30
CA ILE A 350 -30.71 0.86 -18.84
C ILE A 350 -29.99 0.14 -17.71
N VAL A 351 -29.91 -1.19 -17.76
CA VAL A 351 -29.12 -1.96 -16.80
C VAL A 351 -27.68 -2.00 -17.25
N ALA A 352 -26.76 -1.53 -16.42
CA ALA A 352 -25.35 -1.37 -16.76
C ALA A 352 -24.42 -2.10 -15.79
N LYS A 353 -23.18 -2.29 -16.23
CA LYS A 353 -22.07 -2.79 -15.42
C LYS A 353 -20.76 -2.11 -15.77
N MET A 354 -19.93 -1.85 -14.77
CA MET A 354 -18.57 -1.33 -14.96
C MET A 354 -17.56 -2.15 -14.13
N ASP A 355 -16.33 -2.34 -14.61
CA ASP A 355 -15.27 -2.87 -13.75
C ASP A 355 -14.55 -1.71 -13.06
N SER A 356 -14.88 -1.40 -11.80
CA SER A 356 -14.23 -0.30 -11.07
C SER A 356 -12.83 -0.64 -10.54
N THR A 357 -12.33 -1.86 -10.75
CA THR A 357 -10.89 -2.14 -10.59
C THR A 357 -10.09 -1.66 -11.80
N ALA A 358 -10.76 -1.60 -12.96
CA ALA A 358 -10.18 -1.22 -14.24
C ALA A 358 -10.60 0.19 -14.74
N ASN A 359 -11.49 0.87 -14.01
CA ASN A 359 -12.05 2.18 -14.38
C ASN A 359 -12.25 3.04 -13.12
N GLU A 360 -11.92 4.33 -13.20
CA GLU A 360 -12.12 5.33 -12.14
C GLU A 360 -13.08 6.40 -12.64
N ILE A 361 -14.02 6.83 -11.79
CA ILE A 361 -15.04 7.83 -12.11
C ILE A 361 -15.02 8.93 -11.05
N GLU A 362 -14.97 10.20 -11.45
CA GLU A 362 -14.96 11.33 -10.51
C GLU A 362 -16.25 11.44 -9.70
N ALA A 363 -17.39 11.24 -10.36
CA ALA A 363 -18.71 11.39 -9.76
C ALA A 363 -19.10 10.25 -8.80
N VAL A 364 -18.35 9.15 -8.79
CA VAL A 364 -18.75 7.91 -8.10
C VAL A 364 -17.59 7.30 -7.36
N LYS A 365 -17.70 7.26 -6.03
CA LYS A 365 -16.75 6.56 -5.16
C LYS A 365 -17.24 5.14 -4.89
N VAL A 366 -16.34 4.16 -5.03
CA VAL A 366 -16.60 2.74 -4.81
C VAL A 366 -15.61 2.24 -3.77
N HIS A 367 -16.08 1.99 -2.55
CA HIS A 367 -15.25 1.56 -1.42
C HIS A 367 -15.28 0.04 -1.19
N SER A 368 -16.32 -0.63 -1.70
CA SER A 368 -16.50 -2.09 -1.60
C SER A 368 -17.03 -2.66 -2.90
N PHE A 369 -17.02 -3.99 -3.04
CA PHE A 369 -17.51 -4.65 -4.26
C PHE A 369 -18.47 -5.80 -3.90
N PRO A 370 -19.67 -5.90 -4.54
CA PRO A 370 -20.26 -4.91 -5.45
C PRO A 370 -20.93 -3.74 -4.70
N THR A 371 -20.88 -2.53 -5.26
CA THR A 371 -21.60 -1.32 -4.79
C THR A 371 -22.66 -0.91 -5.79
N LEU A 372 -23.95 -1.07 -5.49
CA LEU A 372 -25.00 -0.83 -6.46
C LEU A 372 -25.47 0.61 -6.40
N LYS A 373 -25.49 1.30 -7.54
CA LYS A 373 -25.91 2.71 -7.61
C LYS A 373 -26.96 2.91 -8.70
N PHE A 374 -27.79 3.93 -8.51
CA PHE A 374 -28.86 4.30 -9.41
C PHE A 374 -28.79 5.76 -9.78
N PHE A 375 -28.82 6.01 -11.08
CA PHE A 375 -28.79 7.34 -11.69
C PHE A 375 -30.17 7.60 -12.30
N PRO A 376 -31.07 8.28 -11.58
CA PRO A 376 -32.42 8.57 -12.08
C PRO A 376 -32.39 9.58 -13.22
N ALA A 377 -33.35 9.46 -14.14
CA ALA A 377 -33.54 10.41 -15.23
C ALA A 377 -33.80 11.83 -14.71
N GLY A 378 -33.05 12.80 -15.20
CA GLY A 378 -33.23 14.21 -14.85
C GLY A 378 -31.98 15.06 -15.09
N GLU A 379 -32.12 16.38 -14.93
CA GLU A 379 -30.99 17.32 -15.04
C GLU A 379 -30.15 17.39 -13.76
N GLU A 380 -30.75 17.00 -12.64
CA GLU A 380 -30.08 16.86 -11.36
C GLU A 380 -29.31 15.55 -11.42
N ARG A 381 -27.98 15.59 -11.62
CA ARG A 381 -27.04 14.45 -11.63
C ARG A 381 -27.02 13.70 -10.28
N LYS A 382 -28.18 13.19 -9.87
CA LYS A 382 -28.40 12.48 -8.62
C LYS A 382 -27.81 11.09 -8.70
N VAL A 383 -27.33 10.63 -7.55
CA VAL A 383 -26.83 9.28 -7.34
C VAL A 383 -27.53 8.76 -6.10
N ILE A 384 -28.15 7.58 -6.23
CA ILE A 384 -28.85 6.90 -5.13
C ILE A 384 -28.15 5.56 -4.92
N ASP A 385 -27.71 5.31 -3.69
CA ASP A 385 -27.08 4.04 -3.33
C ASP A 385 -28.17 3.01 -3.07
N TYR A 386 -27.98 1.78 -3.56
CA TYR A 386 -28.91 0.69 -3.32
C TYR A 386 -28.40 -0.21 -2.19
N ASN A 387 -29.09 -0.13 -1.07
CA ASN A 387 -28.80 -0.87 0.16
C ASN A 387 -29.85 -1.95 0.45
N GLY A 388 -30.79 -2.18 -0.47
CA GLY A 388 -31.81 -3.22 -0.36
C GLY A 388 -31.31 -4.63 -0.67
N GLU A 389 -32.22 -5.60 -0.64
CA GLU A 389 -31.92 -7.01 -0.91
C GLU A 389 -31.37 -7.22 -2.33
N ARG A 390 -30.30 -8.01 -2.48
CA ARG A 390 -29.67 -8.28 -3.78
C ARG A 390 -30.39 -9.38 -4.59
N THR A 391 -31.71 -9.27 -4.70
CA THR A 391 -32.62 -10.20 -5.39
C THR A 391 -33.28 -9.52 -6.59
N LEU A 392 -33.76 -10.30 -7.56
CA LEU A 392 -34.46 -9.76 -8.73
C LEU A 392 -35.72 -8.97 -8.32
N GLU A 393 -36.40 -9.41 -7.27
CA GLU A 393 -37.58 -8.75 -6.72
C GLU A 393 -37.21 -7.41 -6.06
N GLY A 394 -36.19 -7.40 -5.21
CA GLY A 394 -35.68 -6.17 -4.58
C GLY A 394 -35.29 -5.11 -5.61
N PHE A 395 -34.52 -5.49 -6.63
CA PHE A 395 -34.15 -4.58 -7.73
C PHE A 395 -35.36 -4.06 -8.52
N THR A 396 -36.32 -4.95 -8.84
CA THR A 396 -37.55 -4.55 -9.55
C THR A 396 -38.29 -3.49 -8.75
N LYS A 397 -38.51 -3.75 -7.46
CA LYS A 397 -39.27 -2.88 -6.57
C LYS A 397 -38.60 -1.51 -6.43
N PHE A 398 -37.28 -1.49 -6.27
CA PHE A 398 -36.50 -0.27 -6.23
C PHE A 398 -36.64 0.55 -7.52
N LEU A 399 -36.47 -0.07 -8.70
CA LEU A 399 -36.58 0.62 -9.99
C LEU A 399 -38.00 1.14 -10.24
N GLU A 400 -39.04 0.34 -9.96
CA GLU A 400 -40.44 0.73 -10.13
C GLU A 400 -40.86 1.84 -9.16
N SER A 401 -40.22 1.94 -8.00
CA SER A 401 -40.43 3.04 -7.04
C SER A 401 -39.71 4.36 -7.43
N GLY A 402 -38.88 4.33 -8.49
CA GLY A 402 -38.01 5.44 -8.88
C GLY A 402 -36.86 5.68 -7.90
N GLY A 403 -36.35 4.61 -7.28
CA GLY A 403 -35.21 4.65 -6.37
C GLY A 403 -35.54 4.98 -4.91
N LYS A 404 -36.80 4.83 -4.48
CA LYS A 404 -37.23 5.15 -3.10
C LYS A 404 -37.17 3.95 -2.16
N GLU A 405 -37.60 2.78 -2.61
CA GLU A 405 -37.67 1.58 -1.78
C GLU A 405 -36.36 0.79 -1.85
N GLY A 406 -35.54 0.87 -0.80
CA GLY A 406 -34.20 0.27 -0.75
C GLY A 406 -33.05 1.23 -1.14
N GLY A 407 -33.36 2.52 -1.31
CA GLY A 407 -32.39 3.56 -1.65
C GLY A 407 -31.90 4.35 -0.43
N ALA A 408 -30.62 4.71 -0.44
CA ALA A 408 -29.99 5.66 0.49
C ALA A 408 -29.32 6.81 -0.29
N PRO A 409 -29.13 8.00 0.31
CA PRO A 409 -28.29 9.04 -0.27
C PRO A 409 -26.85 8.53 -0.48
N ALA A 410 -26.19 8.97 -1.55
CA ALA A 410 -24.81 8.55 -1.82
C ALA A 410 -23.84 9.00 -0.70
N GLY A 411 -23.12 8.05 -0.10
CA GLY A 411 -22.10 8.32 0.93
C GLY A 411 -22.47 7.99 2.39
N ASP A 412 -23.62 7.35 2.65
CA ASP A 412 -24.04 6.88 3.99
C ASP A 412 -23.46 5.48 4.36
N ASP A 413 -22.38 5.03 3.70
CA ASP A 413 -21.77 3.70 3.91
C ASP A 413 -21.10 3.52 5.30
N ASP A 414 -21.03 4.56 6.13
CA ASP A 414 -20.34 4.54 7.43
C ASP A 414 -21.19 4.03 8.62
N ASP A 415 -22.51 3.80 8.47
CA ASP A 415 -23.44 3.58 9.60
C ASP A 415 -24.18 2.21 9.61
N LEU A 416 -23.65 1.16 8.95
CA LEU A 416 -24.17 -0.21 9.12
C LEU A 416 -23.30 -1.02 10.05
N ASP A 417 -23.58 -0.89 11.35
CA ASP A 417 -23.11 -1.79 12.41
C ASP A 417 -23.44 -3.26 12.08
N ALA A 418 -22.52 -4.15 12.43
CA ALA A 418 -22.55 -5.58 12.16
C ALA A 418 -23.67 -6.36 12.91
N GLU A 419 -24.67 -5.69 13.47
CA GLU A 419 -25.71 -6.31 14.31
C GLU A 419 -26.94 -6.80 13.52
N ASP A 420 -27.14 -6.40 12.26
CA ASP A 420 -28.34 -6.75 11.47
C ASP A 420 -28.24 -8.07 10.67
N LEU A 421 -27.21 -8.89 10.88
CA LEU A 421 -27.02 -10.17 10.18
C LEU A 421 -27.40 -11.42 11.00
N GLU A 422 -27.91 -11.29 12.23
CA GLU A 422 -28.21 -12.45 13.09
C GLU A 422 -29.68 -12.93 13.11
N ASP A 423 -30.63 -12.25 12.47
CA ASP A 423 -32.06 -12.62 12.59
C ASP A 423 -32.67 -13.20 11.30
N VAL A 424 -32.11 -14.30 10.76
CA VAL A 424 -32.84 -15.16 9.82
C VAL A 424 -32.42 -16.64 9.97
N ASP A 425 -32.61 -17.24 11.13
CA ASP A 425 -32.64 -18.70 11.29
C ASP A 425 -33.53 -19.09 12.47
N ASP A 426 -34.83 -18.82 12.36
CA ASP A 426 -35.85 -19.51 13.14
C ASP A 426 -37.21 -19.34 12.45
N GLU A 427 -37.65 -20.37 11.70
CA GLU A 427 -38.99 -20.94 11.91
C GLU A 427 -39.22 -22.20 11.03
N LYS A 428 -39.30 -23.34 11.74
CA LYS A 428 -40.29 -24.44 11.61
C LYS A 428 -40.09 -25.50 10.52
N ASP A 429 -39.36 -26.54 10.92
CA ASP A 429 -39.75 -27.93 10.62
C ASP A 429 -41.01 -28.28 11.44
N LEU A 430 -42.15 -28.37 10.76
CA LEU A 430 -43.36 -29.04 11.24
C LEU A 430 -43.71 -30.12 10.22
N ASP A 431 -43.15 -31.31 10.40
CA ASP A 431 -43.72 -32.53 9.83
C ASP A 431 -44.10 -33.47 10.97
N SER A 432 -45.38 -33.82 10.92
CA SER A 432 -46.16 -34.69 11.77
C SER A 432 -45.68 -36.15 11.71
N ASP A 433 -45.51 -36.78 12.86
CA ASP A 433 -45.68 -38.23 12.99
C ASP A 433 -46.78 -38.51 14.03
N ASP A 434 -47.78 -39.24 13.54
CA ASP A 434 -48.89 -39.84 14.27
C ASP A 434 -48.37 -40.81 15.34
N ASP A 435 -48.85 -40.68 16.57
CA ASP A 435 -48.91 -41.80 17.52
C ASP A 435 -50.34 -41.88 18.08
N GLU A 436 -51.14 -42.74 17.43
CA GLU A 436 -52.30 -43.40 18.02
C GLU A 436 -51.80 -44.32 19.15
N HIS A 437 -52.22 -44.07 20.39
CA HIS A 437 -52.46 -45.17 21.33
C HIS A 437 -53.48 -44.75 22.40
N ASP A 438 -54.73 -45.14 22.16
CA ASP A 438 -55.77 -45.28 23.18
C ASP A 438 -55.47 -46.50 24.08
N GLU A 439 -55.81 -46.35 25.35
CA GLU A 439 -55.73 -47.38 26.39
C GLU A 439 -56.68 -48.56 26.13
N LEU A 440 -56.19 -49.80 26.33
CA LEU A 440 -56.82 -50.87 27.13
C LEU A 440 -55.93 -52.13 27.22
#